data_AF-A0A6M4FAJ9-F1
#
_entry.id   AF-A0A6M4FAJ9-F1
#
_cell.length_a   1.000
_cell.length_b   1.000
_cell.length_c   1.000
_cell.angle_alpha   90.00
_cell.angle_beta   90.00
_cell.angle_gamma   90.00
#
_symmetry.space_group_name_H-M   'P 1'
#
loop_
_entity.id
_entity.type
_entity.pdbx_description
1 polymer ?
#
loop_
_entity_poly.entity_id
_entity_poly.type
_entity_poly.pdbx_seq_one_letter_code
_entity_poly.pdbx_strand_id
1 'polypeptide(L)'
;VFFERNGLQRSSFSANNGMESITTIKNLKWNCNSDLLAAIVRKESHDSIKIWSFSNNHWYSKQEIRFSKQDEVKFMWDPINPLRLISWTLKGTITVYNFIWITAVTDSSVALVIDGSKILVTPLSMSLIPPPMCLFELEFPSSVTEMAFWSFKNSLAASLSDGSLSVVELPDIDTWQDLEG
;
A
#
# COMPACT_ATOMS: atom_id res chain seq x y z
N VAL A 1 -1.51 -13.91 -11.73
CA VAL A 1 -2.30 -13.86 -13.00
C VAL A 1 -3.74 -14.13 -12.65
N PHE A 2 -4.68 -13.40 -13.26
CA PHE A 2 -6.12 -13.55 -13.09
C PHE A 2 -6.77 -14.10 -14.36
N PHE A 3 -7.76 -14.95 -14.16
CA PHE A 3 -8.48 -15.65 -15.23
C PHE A 3 -9.98 -15.38 -15.12
N GLU A 4 -10.66 -15.41 -16.25
CA GLU A 4 -12.13 -15.42 -16.31
C GLU A 4 -12.69 -16.83 -16.15
N ARG A 5 -14.01 -16.95 -16.02
CA ARG A 5 -14.69 -18.25 -15.84
C ARG A 5 -14.48 -19.21 -17.01
N ASN A 6 -14.22 -18.69 -18.20
CA ASN A 6 -13.91 -19.48 -19.40
C ASN A 6 -12.43 -19.93 -19.48
N GLY A 7 -11.61 -19.58 -18.48
CA GLY A 7 -10.19 -19.92 -18.44
C GLY A 7 -9.27 -18.95 -19.20
N LEU A 8 -9.79 -17.88 -19.82
CA LEU A 8 -8.96 -16.88 -20.48
C LEU A 8 -8.26 -15.99 -19.44
N GLN A 9 -6.99 -15.70 -19.69
CA GLN A 9 -6.24 -14.73 -18.89
C GLN A 9 -6.81 -13.33 -19.13
N ARG A 10 -7.11 -12.61 -18.04
CA ARG A 10 -7.65 -11.25 -18.08
C ARG A 10 -6.61 -10.20 -17.72
N SER A 11 -5.86 -10.43 -16.66
CA SER A 11 -4.89 -9.47 -16.14
C SER A 11 -3.83 -10.13 -15.28
N SER A 12 -2.79 -9.38 -14.96
CA SER A 12 -1.74 -9.79 -14.04
C SER A 12 -1.14 -8.56 -13.37
N PHE A 13 -0.53 -8.76 -12.20
CA PHE A 13 0.28 -7.75 -11.55
C PHE A 13 1.47 -8.43 -10.87
N SER A 14 2.53 -7.65 -10.65
CA SER A 14 3.67 -8.07 -9.84
C SER A 14 3.34 -7.83 -8.37
N ALA A 15 3.58 -8.83 -7.52
CA ALA A 15 3.54 -8.63 -6.07
C ALA A 15 4.86 -8.02 -5.54
N ASN A 16 5.91 -8.02 -6.38
CA ASN A 16 7.22 -7.48 -6.04
C ASN A 16 7.27 -5.98 -6.36
N ASN A 17 7.37 -5.17 -5.31
CA ASN A 17 7.42 -3.70 -5.37
C ASN A 17 8.58 -3.15 -4.52
N GLY A 18 9.61 -3.95 -4.20
CA GLY A 18 10.74 -3.52 -3.38
C GLY A 18 12.07 -4.11 -3.84
N MET A 19 13.17 -3.66 -3.23
CA MET A 19 14.53 -4.12 -3.56
C MET A 19 14.74 -5.62 -3.25
N GLU A 20 14.13 -6.13 -2.18
CA GLU A 20 14.24 -7.54 -1.82
C GLU A 20 13.28 -8.41 -2.63
N SER A 21 13.83 -9.43 -3.28
CA SER A 21 13.07 -10.43 -4.04
C SER A 21 12.13 -11.24 -3.16
N ILE A 22 10.92 -11.45 -3.65
CA ILE A 22 9.94 -12.34 -3.02
C ILE A 22 10.38 -13.79 -3.25
N THR A 23 10.55 -14.53 -2.16
CA THR A 23 10.88 -15.96 -2.20
C THR A 23 9.63 -16.82 -2.36
N THR A 24 8.53 -16.45 -1.72
CA THR A 24 7.29 -17.25 -1.75
C THR A 24 6.07 -16.38 -1.45
N ILE A 25 4.95 -16.68 -2.12
CA ILE A 25 3.63 -16.13 -1.79
C ILE A 25 2.75 -17.29 -1.28
N LYS A 26 2.10 -17.09 -0.13
CA LYS A 26 1.18 -18.05 0.49
C LYS A 26 -0.15 -17.40 0.83
N ASN A 27 -1.19 -18.22 0.97
CA ASN A 27 -2.49 -17.84 1.52
C ASN A 27 -3.09 -16.59 0.84
N LEU A 28 -3.16 -16.58 -0.49
CA LEU A 28 -3.82 -15.52 -1.24
C LEU A 28 -5.35 -15.57 -0.99
N LYS A 29 -5.93 -14.50 -0.43
CA LYS A 29 -7.34 -14.43 -0.01
C LYS A 29 -7.95 -13.06 -0.27
N TRP A 30 -9.12 -13.06 -0.89
CA TRP A 30 -10.01 -11.90 -0.95
C TRP A 30 -10.72 -11.69 0.37
N ASN A 31 -10.99 -10.44 0.71
CA ASN A 31 -11.97 -10.12 1.76
C ASN A 31 -13.41 -10.42 1.28
N CYS A 32 -14.39 -10.29 2.16
CA CYS A 32 -15.79 -10.64 1.83
C CYS A 32 -16.43 -9.73 0.76
N ASN A 33 -15.87 -8.54 0.52
CA ASN A 33 -16.36 -7.61 -0.51
C ASN A 33 -15.66 -7.77 -1.86
N SER A 34 -14.62 -8.60 -1.96
CA SER A 34 -13.81 -8.79 -3.18
C SER A 34 -13.13 -7.50 -3.70
N ASP A 35 -12.88 -6.52 -2.83
CA ASP A 35 -12.18 -5.27 -3.15
C ASP A 35 -10.74 -5.23 -2.60
N LEU A 36 -10.44 -6.04 -1.58
CA LEU A 36 -9.11 -6.21 -1.02
C LEU A 36 -8.61 -7.64 -1.19
N LEU A 37 -7.39 -7.76 -1.70
CA LEU A 37 -6.65 -9.02 -1.82
C LEU A 37 -5.50 -9.00 -0.80
N ALA A 38 -5.34 -10.04 -0.01
CA ALA A 38 -4.20 -10.20 0.88
C ALA A 38 -3.45 -11.49 0.63
N ALA A 39 -2.15 -11.49 0.93
CA ALA A 39 -1.31 -12.68 0.91
C ALA A 39 -0.20 -12.58 1.95
N ILE A 40 0.32 -13.73 2.34
CA ILE A 40 1.59 -13.82 3.05
C ILE A 40 2.70 -13.78 1.99
N VAL A 41 3.58 -12.80 2.09
CA VAL A 41 4.75 -12.61 1.23
C VAL A 41 5.99 -12.89 2.06
N ARG A 42 6.80 -13.85 1.63
CA ARG A 42 8.05 -14.20 2.30
C ARG A 42 9.23 -13.61 1.53
N LYS A 43 10.06 -12.82 2.20
CA LYS A 43 11.32 -12.29 1.66
C LYS A 43 12.50 -12.94 2.38
N GLU A 44 13.72 -12.52 2.07
CA GLU A 44 14.92 -13.03 2.73
C GLU A 44 15.05 -12.52 4.17
N SER A 45 14.63 -11.29 4.46
CA SER A 45 14.75 -10.72 5.80
C SER A 45 13.53 -10.95 6.70
N HIS A 46 12.32 -11.02 6.13
CA HIS A 46 11.07 -11.08 6.91
C HIS A 46 9.93 -11.78 6.16
N ASP A 47 8.88 -12.14 6.91
CA ASP A 47 7.57 -12.47 6.37
C ASP A 47 6.67 -11.23 6.50
N SER A 48 5.74 -11.03 5.58
CA SER A 48 4.74 -9.96 5.70
C SER A 48 3.35 -10.39 5.24
N ILE A 49 2.32 -9.79 5.82
CA ILE A 49 0.98 -9.78 5.22
C ILE A 49 0.91 -8.52 4.37
N LYS A 50 0.75 -8.69 3.06
CA LYS A 50 0.51 -7.57 2.13
C LYS A 50 -0.95 -7.52 1.74
N ILE A 51 -1.46 -6.30 1.58
CA ILE A 51 -2.84 -6.03 1.19
C ILE A 51 -2.83 -5.12 -0.03
N TRP A 52 -3.52 -5.55 -1.08
CA TRP A 52 -3.68 -4.81 -2.31
C TRP A 52 -5.14 -4.48 -2.58
N SER A 53 -5.37 -3.34 -3.22
CA SER A 53 -6.66 -2.94 -3.77
C SER A 53 -6.57 -2.73 -5.27
N PHE A 54 -7.60 -3.10 -6.02
CA PHE A 54 -7.65 -2.90 -7.46
C PHE A 54 -8.58 -1.75 -7.82
N SER A 55 -8.07 -0.74 -8.53
CA SER A 55 -8.87 0.38 -9.04
C SER A 55 -8.20 0.98 -10.28
N ASN A 56 -8.98 1.53 -11.22
CA ASN A 56 -8.48 2.12 -12.48
C ASN A 56 -7.46 1.22 -13.22
N ASN A 57 -7.74 -0.08 -13.30
CA ASN A 57 -6.85 -1.09 -13.88
C ASN A 57 -5.46 -1.22 -13.24
N HIS A 58 -5.29 -0.71 -12.01
CA HIS A 58 -4.04 -0.77 -11.27
C HIS A 58 -4.20 -1.46 -9.92
N TRP A 59 -3.16 -2.19 -9.52
CA TRP A 59 -3.08 -2.86 -8.23
C TRP A 59 -2.24 -2.03 -7.27
N TYR A 60 -2.91 -1.32 -6.37
CA TYR A 60 -2.24 -0.51 -5.34
C TYR A 60 -1.88 -1.39 -4.15
N SER A 61 -0.64 -1.35 -3.70
CA SER A 61 -0.20 -1.95 -2.44
C SER A 61 -0.53 -1.00 -1.28
N LYS A 62 -1.62 -1.25 -0.55
CA LYS A 62 -2.12 -0.32 0.47
C LYS A 62 -1.51 -0.51 1.86
N GLN A 63 -1.12 -1.73 2.20
CA GLN A 63 -0.56 -2.06 3.52
C GLN A 63 0.45 -3.21 3.43
N GLU A 64 1.50 -3.13 4.26
CA GLU A 64 2.43 -4.23 4.53
C GLU A 64 2.65 -4.34 6.05
N ILE A 65 2.30 -5.48 6.63
CA ILE A 65 2.49 -5.78 8.05
C ILE A 65 3.62 -6.79 8.17
N ARG A 66 4.75 -6.41 8.77
CA ARG A 66 5.94 -7.27 8.87
C ARG A 66 5.93 -8.14 10.12
N PHE A 67 6.48 -9.34 9.97
CA PHE A 67 6.66 -10.35 11.01
C PHE A 67 8.08 -10.91 10.93
N SER A 68 8.62 -11.36 12.06
CA SER A 68 9.88 -12.12 12.02
C SER A 68 9.63 -13.44 11.30
N LYS A 69 10.64 -13.94 10.56
CA LYS A 69 10.57 -15.24 9.88
C LYS A 69 10.22 -16.40 10.81
N GLN A 70 10.60 -16.28 12.08
CA GLN A 70 10.39 -17.30 13.10
C GLN A 70 8.94 -17.35 13.59
N ASP A 71 8.13 -16.33 13.28
CA ASP A 71 6.78 -16.22 13.82
C ASP A 71 5.76 -17.07 13.04
N GLU A 72 6.11 -17.49 11.81
CA GLU A 72 5.26 -18.28 10.92
C GLU A 72 3.81 -17.79 10.89
N VAL A 73 3.62 -16.57 10.41
CA VAL A 73 2.33 -15.89 10.43
C VAL A 73 1.26 -16.61 9.60
N LYS A 74 0.03 -16.62 10.10
CA LYS A 74 -1.20 -16.98 9.38
C LYS A 74 -2.20 -15.84 9.52
N PHE A 75 -3.14 -15.75 8.59
CA PHE A 75 -4.21 -14.75 8.67
C PHE A 75 -5.52 -15.27 8.08
N MET A 76 -6.60 -14.58 8.44
CA MET A 76 -7.88 -14.62 7.75
C MET A 76 -8.52 -13.23 7.73
N TRP A 77 -9.32 -12.97 6.70
CA TRP A 77 -10.28 -11.88 6.72
C TRP A 77 -11.46 -12.26 7.62
N ASP A 78 -12.04 -11.29 8.32
CA ASP A 78 -13.33 -11.47 8.99
C ASP A 78 -14.40 -11.77 7.93
N PRO A 79 -15.24 -12.81 8.10
CA PRO A 79 -16.23 -13.21 7.11
C PRO A 79 -17.40 -12.23 6.96
N ILE A 80 -17.58 -11.31 7.91
CA ILE A 80 -18.67 -10.34 7.97
C ILE A 80 -18.15 -8.91 7.82
N ASN A 81 -17.02 -8.58 8.45
CA ASN A 81 -16.43 -7.24 8.39
C ASN A 81 -15.31 -7.16 7.33
N PRO A 82 -15.56 -6.52 6.15
CA PRO A 82 -14.62 -6.52 5.02
C PRO A 82 -13.29 -5.84 5.29
N LEU A 83 -13.23 -4.94 6.28
CA LEU A 83 -12.03 -4.19 6.63
C LEU A 83 -11.36 -4.72 7.90
N ARG A 84 -11.76 -5.90 8.38
CA ARG A 84 -11.10 -6.54 9.52
C ARG A 84 -10.28 -7.74 9.09
N LEU A 85 -9.02 -7.75 9.51
CA LEU A 85 -8.09 -8.87 9.31
C LEU A 85 -7.62 -9.38 10.67
N ILE A 86 -7.55 -10.69 10.81
CA ILE A 86 -7.08 -11.35 12.01
C ILE A 86 -5.82 -12.13 11.63
N SER A 87 -4.71 -11.88 12.32
CA SER A 87 -3.46 -12.63 12.16
C SER A 87 -3.07 -13.34 13.45
N TRP A 88 -2.41 -14.48 13.32
CA TRP A 88 -1.81 -15.17 14.45
C TRP A 88 -0.46 -15.78 14.10
N THR A 89 0.40 -15.90 15.10
CA THR A 89 1.74 -16.48 14.98
C THR A 89 1.82 -17.83 15.68
N LEU A 90 2.83 -18.64 15.35
CA LEU A 90 3.10 -19.92 16.01
C LEU A 90 3.30 -19.75 17.53
N LYS A 91 3.81 -18.61 17.96
CA LYS A 91 4.05 -18.25 19.37
C LYS A 91 2.77 -17.91 20.14
N GLY A 92 1.61 -17.93 19.50
CA GLY A 92 0.30 -17.67 20.13
C GLY A 92 -0.10 -16.20 20.19
N THR A 93 0.63 -15.29 19.54
CA THR A 93 0.22 -13.89 19.44
C THR A 93 -0.91 -13.78 18.42
N ILE A 94 -2.04 -13.22 18.84
CA ILE A 94 -3.19 -12.93 17.97
C ILE A 94 -3.37 -11.42 17.89
N THR A 95 -3.44 -10.89 16.67
CA THR A 95 -3.64 -9.46 16.41
C THR A 95 -4.85 -9.26 15.49
N VAL A 96 -5.70 -8.31 15.84
CA VAL A 96 -6.86 -7.91 15.03
C VAL A 96 -6.62 -6.51 14.49
N TYR A 97 -6.64 -6.38 13.16
CA TYR A 97 -6.51 -5.11 12.46
C TYR A 97 -7.89 -4.67 11.99
N ASN A 98 -8.26 -3.43 12.29
CA ASN A 98 -9.47 -2.80 11.76
C ASN A 98 -9.02 -1.65 10.86
N PHE A 99 -9.15 -1.83 9.55
CA PHE A 99 -8.78 -0.82 8.56
C PHE A 99 -9.93 0.16 8.32
N ILE A 100 -9.57 1.34 7.81
CA ILE A 100 -10.50 2.33 7.30
C ILE A 100 -9.99 2.86 5.96
N TRP A 101 -10.91 3.31 5.13
CA TRP A 101 -10.56 4.08 3.94
C TRP A 101 -10.38 5.55 4.31
N ILE A 102 -9.27 6.14 3.89
CA ILE A 102 -8.98 7.57 4.06
C ILE A 102 -8.78 8.17 2.68
N THR A 103 -9.55 9.23 2.38
CA THR A 103 -9.30 10.09 1.23
C THR A 103 -8.30 11.16 1.67
N ALA A 104 -7.04 11.02 1.25
CA ALA A 104 -5.98 11.95 1.59
C ALA A 104 -5.87 13.06 0.53
N VAL A 105 -6.65 14.13 0.73
CA VAL A 105 -6.55 15.37 -0.05
C VAL A 105 -6.22 16.49 0.91
N THR A 106 -5.16 17.23 0.63
CA THR A 106 -4.70 18.36 1.47
C THR A 106 -5.60 19.59 1.27
N ASP A 107 -5.47 20.58 2.16
CA ASP A 107 -6.17 21.87 2.01
C ASP A 107 -5.79 22.60 0.71
N SER A 108 -4.56 22.37 0.23
CA SER A 108 -4.05 22.87 -1.06
C SER A 108 -4.50 22.06 -2.28
N SER A 109 -5.49 21.17 -2.11
CA SER A 109 -6.04 20.30 -3.17
C SER A 109 -5.03 19.31 -3.77
N VAL A 110 -4.08 18.84 -2.96
CA VAL A 110 -3.14 17.79 -3.38
C VAL A 110 -3.68 16.43 -2.96
N ALA A 111 -3.96 15.57 -3.93
CA ALA A 111 -4.29 14.17 -3.69
C ALA A 111 -3.02 13.34 -3.47
N LEU A 112 -3.03 12.52 -2.43
CA LEU A 112 -1.93 11.64 -2.04
C LEU A 112 -2.40 10.19 -2.02
N VAL A 113 -1.71 9.30 -2.71
CA VAL A 113 -2.07 7.88 -2.79
C VAL A 113 -0.88 7.00 -2.43
N ILE A 114 -1.00 6.25 -1.33
CA ILE A 114 -0.04 5.18 -1.00
C ILE A 114 -0.14 4.05 -2.02
N ASP A 115 1.00 3.71 -2.60
CA ASP A 115 1.23 2.52 -3.43
C ASP A 115 2.57 1.85 -3.09
N GLY A 116 2.56 0.97 -2.09
CA GLY A 116 3.73 0.22 -1.66
C GLY A 116 4.74 1.14 -0.98
N SER A 117 5.96 1.19 -1.51
CA SER A 117 7.02 2.10 -1.04
C SER A 117 6.90 3.50 -1.62
N LYS A 118 5.82 3.81 -2.34
CA LYS A 118 5.63 5.10 -3.00
C LYS A 118 4.40 5.82 -2.49
N ILE A 119 4.45 7.15 -2.52
CA ILE A 119 3.28 8.01 -2.42
C ILE A 119 3.15 8.76 -3.74
N LEU A 120 2.06 8.53 -4.46
CA LEU A 120 1.72 9.20 -5.71
C LEU A 120 1.10 10.56 -5.38
N VAL A 121 1.61 11.62 -6.00
CA VAL A 121 1.23 13.01 -5.70
C VAL A 121 0.56 13.64 -6.91
N THR A 122 -0.67 14.13 -6.74
CA THR A 122 -1.41 14.83 -7.80
C THR A 122 -2.01 16.13 -7.26
N PRO A 123 -1.45 17.31 -7.58
CA PRO A 123 -2.06 18.59 -7.27
C PRO A 123 -3.27 18.87 -8.20
N LEU A 124 -4.48 18.60 -7.71
CA LEU A 124 -5.72 18.69 -8.50
C LEU A 124 -6.06 20.13 -8.93
N SER A 125 -5.51 21.12 -8.21
CA SER A 125 -5.59 22.54 -8.57
C SER A 125 -4.77 22.91 -9.80
N MET A 126 -3.73 22.13 -10.11
CA MET A 126 -2.82 22.38 -11.24
C MET A 126 -3.09 21.45 -12.41
N SER A 127 -3.37 20.17 -12.14
CA SER A 127 -3.52 19.15 -13.17
C SER A 127 -4.53 18.06 -12.77
N LEU A 128 -5.36 17.65 -13.72
CA LEU A 128 -6.41 16.63 -13.53
C LEU A 128 -5.94 15.24 -13.99
N ILE A 129 -4.68 14.89 -13.73
CA ILE A 129 -4.11 13.58 -14.08
C ILE A 129 -4.90 12.47 -13.35
N PRO A 130 -5.47 11.49 -14.08
CA PRO A 130 -6.26 10.43 -13.45
C PRO A 130 -5.37 9.33 -12.86
N PRO A 131 -5.73 8.73 -11.71
CA PRO A 131 -5.03 7.56 -11.18
C PRO A 131 -5.06 6.38 -12.16
N PRO A 132 -4.01 5.53 -12.24
CA PRO A 132 -2.82 5.50 -11.38
C PRO A 132 -1.73 6.52 -11.73
N MET A 133 -1.91 7.32 -12.78
CA MET A 133 -0.94 8.36 -13.12
C MET A 133 -0.98 9.45 -12.04
N CYS A 134 0.15 10.12 -11.86
CA CYS A 134 0.32 11.22 -10.93
C CYS A 134 1.29 12.25 -11.52
N LEU A 135 1.49 13.37 -10.84
CA LEU A 135 2.48 14.36 -11.26
C LEU A 135 3.91 13.88 -10.95
N PHE A 136 4.11 13.39 -9.73
CA PHE A 136 5.38 12.78 -9.30
C PHE A 136 5.16 11.80 -8.16
N GLU A 137 6.17 10.99 -7.90
CA GLU A 137 6.16 9.95 -6.87
C GLU A 137 7.21 10.24 -5.80
N LEU A 138 6.83 10.11 -4.53
CA LEU A 138 7.78 10.08 -3.41
C LEU A 138 8.14 8.63 -3.11
N GLU A 139 9.41 8.26 -3.26
CA GLU A 139 9.90 6.91 -2.99
C GLU A 139 10.52 6.78 -1.58
N PHE A 140 10.16 5.71 -0.88
CA PHE A 140 10.59 5.41 0.49
C PHE A 140 11.37 4.07 0.53
N PRO A 141 12.25 3.87 1.53
CA PRO A 141 13.06 2.65 1.62
C PRO A 141 12.23 1.38 1.91
N SER A 142 11.01 1.53 2.42
CA SER A 142 10.11 0.46 2.81
C SER A 142 8.67 0.83 2.46
N SER A 143 7.75 -0.14 2.44
CA SER A 143 6.34 0.14 2.16
C SER A 143 5.76 1.09 3.21
N VAL A 144 5.08 2.13 2.73
CA VAL A 144 4.39 3.15 3.53
C VAL A 144 3.12 2.52 4.11
N THR A 145 2.93 2.64 5.41
CA THR A 145 1.74 2.14 6.12
C THR A 145 0.80 3.28 6.44
N GLU A 146 1.33 4.44 6.84
CA GLU A 146 0.57 5.64 7.18
C GLU A 146 1.33 6.87 6.74
N MET A 147 0.61 7.96 6.51
CA MET A 147 1.19 9.26 6.18
C MET A 147 0.41 10.39 6.83
N ALA A 148 1.12 11.48 7.11
CA ALA A 148 0.54 12.73 7.60
C ALA A 148 1.16 13.88 6.80
N PHE A 149 0.32 14.81 6.36
CA PHE A 149 0.76 16.00 5.63
C PHE A 149 0.54 17.25 6.47
N TRP A 150 1.58 18.09 6.53
CA TRP A 150 1.55 19.38 7.20
C TRP A 150 1.61 20.51 6.18
N SER A 151 0.45 21.06 5.85
CA SER A 151 0.27 22.11 4.84
C SER A 151 1.12 23.36 5.07
N PHE A 152 1.31 23.82 6.32
CA PHE A 152 2.07 25.06 6.58
C PHE A 152 3.57 24.98 6.22
N LYS A 153 4.17 23.79 6.28
CA LYS A 153 5.57 23.58 5.94
C LYS A 153 5.77 22.77 4.66
N ASN A 154 4.67 22.46 3.96
CA ASN A 154 4.65 21.52 2.83
C ASN A 154 5.43 20.22 3.15
N SER A 155 5.31 19.72 4.37
CA SER A 155 6.06 18.55 4.83
C SER A 155 5.17 17.33 4.92
N LEU A 156 5.66 16.19 4.46
CA LEU A 156 5.00 14.90 4.56
C LEU A 156 5.81 13.98 5.46
N ALA A 157 5.16 13.42 6.48
CA ALA A 157 5.70 12.34 7.30
C ALA A 157 5.08 11.00 6.86
N ALA A 158 5.90 9.96 6.74
CA ALA A 158 5.49 8.62 6.35
C ALA A 158 6.00 7.59 7.37
N SER A 159 5.09 6.82 7.95
CA SER A 159 5.41 5.65 8.76
C SER A 159 5.61 4.46 7.83
N LEU A 160 6.68 3.70 8.05
CA LEU A 160 7.08 2.61 7.18
C LEU A 160 6.89 1.25 7.86
N SER A 161 6.70 0.23 7.04
CA SER A 161 6.45 -1.16 7.47
C SER A 161 7.60 -1.82 8.24
N ASP A 162 8.82 -1.27 8.19
CA ASP A 162 9.95 -1.68 9.03
C ASP A 162 9.98 -0.99 10.41
N GLY A 163 9.02 -0.11 10.70
CA GLY A 163 8.95 0.67 11.92
C GLY A 163 9.75 1.97 11.89
N SER A 164 10.40 2.32 10.77
CA SER A 164 11.05 3.61 10.60
C SER A 164 10.06 4.72 10.21
N LEU A 165 10.47 5.97 10.42
CA LEU A 165 9.72 7.18 10.07
C LEU A 165 10.56 8.01 9.11
N SER A 166 9.99 8.40 7.98
CA SER A 166 10.60 9.30 7.01
C SER A 166 9.84 10.63 6.96
N VAL A 167 10.57 11.74 6.81
CA VAL A 167 9.99 13.06 6.61
C VAL A 167 10.57 13.67 5.34
N VAL A 168 9.70 14.18 4.49
CA VAL A 168 10.05 14.84 3.23
C VAL A 168 9.50 16.26 3.28
N GLU A 169 10.36 17.25 3.06
CA GLU A 169 9.95 18.62 2.82
C GLU A 169 9.80 18.83 1.33
N LEU A 170 8.61 19.23 0.88
CA LEU A 170 8.34 19.54 -0.51
C LEU A 170 8.60 21.02 -0.76
N PRO A 171 9.09 21.39 -1.96
CA PRO A 171 9.20 22.79 -2.33
C PRO A 171 7.80 23.42 -2.44
N ASP A 172 7.75 24.73 -2.67
CA ASP A 172 6.49 25.43 -2.90
C ASP A 172 5.73 24.83 -4.09
N ILE A 173 4.41 24.72 -3.96
CA ILE A 173 3.55 24.04 -4.95
C ILE A 173 3.69 24.62 -6.36
N ASP A 174 4.00 25.91 -6.48
CA ASP A 174 4.19 26.60 -7.75
C ASP A 174 5.38 26.07 -8.56
N THR A 175 6.34 25.40 -7.91
CA THR A 175 7.51 24.80 -8.57
C THR A 175 7.31 23.30 -8.89
N TRP A 176 6.15 22.72 -8.60
CA TRP A 176 5.97 21.27 -8.74
C TRP A 176 5.85 20.81 -10.20
N GLN A 177 5.58 21.72 -11.14
CA GLN A 177 5.63 21.40 -12.57
C GLN A 177 7.02 20.90 -12.98
N ASP A 178 8.08 21.38 -12.31
CA ASP A 178 9.46 20.96 -12.57
C ASP A 178 9.77 19.55 -12.03
N LEU A 179 8.87 18.97 -11.22
CA LEU A 179 9.01 17.63 -10.64
C LEU A 179 8.29 16.57 -11.48
N GLU A 180 7.67 16.93 -12.59
CA GLU A 180 6.96 15.99 -13.47
C GLU A 180 7.91 14.88 -13.96
N GLY A 181 7.60 13.62 -13.61
CA GLY A 181 8.46 12.47 -13.89
C GLY A 181 7.87 11.12 -13.47
#